data_AF-A0A7C3VK57-F1
#
_entry.id   AF-A0A7C3VK57-F1
#
_cell.length_a   1.000
_cell.length_b   1.000
_cell.length_c   1.000
_cell.angle_alpha   90.00
_cell.angle_beta   90.00
_cell.angle_gamma   90.00
#
_symmetry.space_group_name_H-M   'P 1'
#
loop_
_entity.id
_entity.type
_entity.pdbx_description
1 polymer ?
#
loop_
_entity_poly.entity_id
_entity_poly.type
_entity_poly.pdbx_seq_one_letter_code
_entity_poly.pdbx_strand_id
1 'polypeptide(L)'
;MILVILNHLKHFMPSRRARLHAIIHAAATEATAVGFATAQIPGDRFVIGAVQLNMTIELAAEFGKTLDRAAAMSIITTGLSSFIGVETFNAIIKYVPGVGNAANMVTAASITETLGWAIVDYYENSKK
;
A
#
# COMPACT_ATOMS: atom_id res chain seq x y z
N MET A 1 -3.83 5.98 -10.11
CA MET A 1 -3.31 6.72 -11.28
C MET A 1 -2.01 7.47 -11.01
N ILE A 2 -1.85 8.17 -9.88
CA ILE A 2 -0.62 8.83 -9.40
C ILE A 2 0.60 7.87 -9.32
N LEU A 3 0.45 6.66 -8.77
CA LEU A 3 1.50 5.64 -8.64
C LEU A 3 1.99 5.17 -10.01
N VAL A 4 1.09 4.99 -10.98
CA VAL A 4 1.45 4.60 -12.35
C VAL A 4 2.28 5.70 -13.02
N ILE A 5 1.89 6.97 -12.86
CA ILE A 5 2.65 8.11 -13.38
C ILE A 5 4.02 8.20 -12.67
N LEU A 6 4.06 8.02 -11.35
CA LEU A 6 5.31 8.02 -10.58
C LEU A 6 6.25 6.88 -10.98
N ASN A 7 5.72 5.73 -11.40
CA ASN A 7 6.54 4.64 -11.92
C ASN A 7 7.34 5.08 -13.15
N HIS A 8 6.78 5.90 -14.03
CA HIS A 8 7.51 6.43 -15.18
C HIS A 8 8.55 7.50 -14.82
N LEU A 9 8.36 8.21 -13.71
CA LEU A 9 9.25 9.30 -13.30
C LEU A 9 10.31 8.86 -12.27
N LYS A 10 10.16 7.69 -11.65
CA LYS A 10 11.03 7.29 -10.54
C LYS A 10 12.50 7.13 -10.90
N HIS A 11 12.79 6.85 -12.16
CA HIS A 11 14.13 6.71 -12.71
C HIS A 11 14.99 7.98 -12.56
N PHE A 12 14.37 9.16 -12.43
CA PHE A 12 15.06 10.43 -12.22
C PHE A 12 15.45 10.68 -10.75
N MET A 13 15.03 9.81 -9.81
CA MET A 13 15.35 9.97 -8.40
C MET A 13 16.76 9.45 -8.07
N PRO A 14 17.49 10.16 -7.20
CA PRO A 14 18.94 9.94 -7.00
C PRO A 14 19.28 8.67 -6.21
N SER A 15 18.33 8.07 -5.48
CA SER A 15 18.60 6.89 -4.64
C SER A 15 17.44 5.91 -4.62
N ARG A 16 17.73 4.63 -4.33
CA ARG A 16 16.68 3.60 -4.13
C ARG A 16 15.73 4.02 -3.02
N ARG A 17 16.24 4.55 -1.90
CA ARG A 17 15.42 5.02 -0.77
C ARG A 17 14.44 6.12 -1.20
N ALA A 18 14.87 7.06 -2.05
CA ALA A 18 13.99 8.10 -2.59
C ALA A 18 12.87 7.51 -3.47
N ARG A 19 13.20 6.54 -4.32
CA ARG A 19 12.20 5.83 -5.15
C ARG A 19 11.19 5.05 -4.31
N LEU A 20 11.67 4.32 -3.30
CA LEU A 20 10.80 3.60 -2.36
C LEU A 20 9.85 4.55 -1.63
N HIS A 21 10.36 5.64 -1.07
CA HIS A 21 9.53 6.66 -0.40
C HIS A 21 8.47 7.22 -1.35
N ALA A 22 8.87 7.57 -2.58
CA ALA A 22 7.95 8.12 -3.56
C ALA A 22 6.86 7.13 -3.99
N ILE A 23 7.19 5.84 -4.17
CA ILE A 23 6.20 4.78 -4.44
C ILE A 23 5.19 4.68 -3.29
N ILE A 24 5.68 4.65 -2.05
CA ILE A 24 4.84 4.51 -0.84
C ILE A 24 3.93 5.73 -0.70
N HIS A 25 4.49 6.93 -0.78
CA HIS A 25 3.75 8.17 -0.61
C HIS A 25 2.72 8.39 -1.73
N ALA A 26 3.03 7.96 -2.96
CA ALA A 26 2.07 7.95 -4.07
C ALA A 26 0.87 7.08 -3.77
N ALA A 27 1.12 5.84 -3.35
CA ALA A 27 0.08 4.88 -3.02
C ALA A 27 -0.77 5.36 -1.84
N ALA A 28 -0.16 5.94 -0.81
CA ALA A 28 -0.87 6.53 0.33
C ALA A 28 -1.76 7.72 -0.11
N THR A 29 -1.25 8.57 -1.00
CA THR A 29 -2.02 9.68 -1.60
C THR A 29 -3.20 9.16 -2.42
N GLU A 30 -3.01 8.11 -3.22
CA GLU A 30 -4.09 7.46 -3.95
C GLU A 30 -5.13 6.84 -3.03
N ALA A 31 -4.70 6.09 -2.01
CA ALA A 31 -5.59 5.47 -1.04
C ALA A 31 -6.41 6.53 -0.29
N THR A 32 -5.80 7.68 0.02
CA THR A 32 -6.49 8.84 0.61
C THR A 32 -7.54 9.40 -0.34
N ALA A 33 -7.19 9.61 -1.60
CA ALA A 33 -8.12 10.12 -2.61
C ALA A 33 -9.29 9.17 -2.85
N VAL A 34 -9.03 7.86 -2.89
CA VAL A 34 -10.06 6.83 -2.98
C VAL A 34 -10.96 6.87 -1.74
N GLY A 35 -10.37 6.81 -0.53
CA GLY A 35 -11.11 6.85 0.73
C GLY A 35 -11.97 8.11 0.89
N PHE A 36 -11.50 9.26 0.37
CA PHE A 36 -12.31 10.47 0.29
C PHE A 36 -13.45 10.37 -0.72
N ALA A 37 -13.14 9.96 -1.95
CA ALA A 37 -14.11 9.90 -3.06
C ALA A 37 -15.24 8.88 -2.81
N THR A 38 -14.94 7.84 -2.04
CA THR A 38 -15.86 6.71 -1.80
C THR A 38 -16.33 6.63 -0.34
N ALA A 39 -16.08 7.68 0.46
CA ALA A 39 -16.41 7.74 1.89
C ALA A 39 -17.87 7.39 2.24
N GLN A 40 -18.80 7.60 1.31
CA GLN A 40 -20.24 7.33 1.50
C GLN A 40 -20.75 6.12 0.72
N ILE A 41 -19.88 5.44 -0.03
CA ILE A 41 -20.25 4.34 -0.93
C ILE A 41 -19.63 3.04 -0.40
N PRO A 42 -20.43 1.97 -0.22
CA PRO A 42 -19.89 0.67 0.13
C PRO A 42 -18.92 0.17 -0.96
N GLY A 43 -17.68 -0.21 -0.59
CA GLY A 43 -16.74 -0.92 -1.49
C GLY A 43 -15.41 -0.22 -1.80
N ASP A 44 -15.15 0.97 -1.23
CA ASP A 44 -13.89 1.71 -1.28
C ASP A 44 -12.61 0.88 -1.08
N ARG A 45 -12.69 -0.09 -0.16
CA ARG A 45 -11.59 -0.93 0.29
C ARG A 45 -11.06 -1.90 -0.77
N PHE A 46 -11.85 -2.31 -1.76
CA PHE A 46 -11.34 -3.13 -2.89
C PHE A 46 -10.35 -2.34 -3.75
N VAL A 47 -10.64 -1.06 -3.97
CA VAL A 47 -9.79 -0.17 -4.75
C VAL A 47 -8.52 0.16 -3.97
N ILE A 48 -8.63 0.42 -2.66
CA ILE A 48 -7.46 0.61 -1.78
C ILE A 48 -6.59 -0.65 -1.75
N GLY A 49 -7.18 -1.84 -1.65
CA GLY A 49 -6.44 -3.11 -1.71
C GLY A 49 -5.69 -3.29 -3.04
N ALA A 50 -6.28 -2.88 -4.16
CA ALA A 50 -5.62 -2.89 -5.46
C ALA A 50 -4.44 -1.89 -5.55
N VAL A 51 -4.56 -0.71 -4.93
CA VAL A 51 -3.47 0.27 -4.80
C VAL A 51 -2.31 -0.33 -4.01
N GLN A 52 -2.60 -0.95 -2.86
CA GLN A 52 -1.60 -1.61 -2.02
C GLN A 52 -0.92 -2.79 -2.74
N LEU A 53 -1.68 -3.59 -3.49
CA LEU A 53 -1.13 -4.68 -4.29
C LEU A 53 -0.15 -4.18 -5.36
N ASN A 54 -0.52 -3.13 -6.10
CA ASN A 54 0.35 -2.55 -7.11
C ASN A 54 1.60 -1.91 -6.47
N MET A 55 1.45 -1.24 -5.33
CA MET A 55 2.57 -0.71 -4.54
C MET A 55 3.55 -1.83 -4.17
N THR A 56 3.07 -2.98 -3.70
CA THR A 56 3.93 -4.13 -3.35
C THR A 56 4.73 -4.63 -4.55
N ILE A 57 4.10 -4.74 -5.73
CA ILE A 57 4.79 -5.15 -6.96
C ILE A 57 5.89 -4.15 -7.32
N GLU A 58 5.59 -2.85 -7.26
CA GLU A 58 6.54 -1.77 -7.57
C GLU A 58 7.71 -1.70 -6.58
N LEU A 59 7.45 -1.92 -5.28
CA LEU A 59 8.49 -2.00 -4.27
C LEU A 59 9.40 -3.21 -4.52
N ALA A 60 8.83 -4.39 -4.78
CA ALA A 60 9.60 -5.61 -5.07
C ALA A 60 10.54 -5.43 -6.28
N ALA A 61 10.10 -4.71 -7.31
CA ALA A 61 10.92 -4.41 -8.48
C ALA A 61 12.18 -3.59 -8.15
N GLU A 62 12.11 -2.67 -7.17
CA GLU A 62 13.28 -1.92 -6.69
C GLU A 62 14.32 -2.81 -5.99
N PHE A 63 13.91 -4.00 -5.55
CA PHE A 63 14.79 -5.04 -5.00
C PHE A 63 15.18 -6.11 -6.04
N GLY A 64 14.85 -5.91 -7.31
CA GLY A 64 15.15 -6.85 -8.40
C GLY A 64 14.28 -8.11 -8.37
N LYS A 65 13.09 -8.05 -7.75
CA LYS A 65 12.13 -9.14 -7.70
C LYS A 65 10.95 -8.84 -8.63
N THR A 66 10.61 -9.81 -9.47
CA THR A 66 9.39 -9.76 -10.28
C THR A 66 8.32 -10.57 -9.57
N LEU A 67 7.20 -9.93 -9.25
CA LEU A 67 6.06 -10.58 -8.62
C LEU A 67 4.86 -10.58 -9.56
N ASP A 68 4.14 -11.70 -9.61
CA ASP A 68 2.76 -11.68 -10.07
C ASP A 68 1.82 -11.20 -8.94
N ARG A 69 0.53 -11.01 -9.27
CA ARG A 69 -0.46 -10.56 -8.30
C ARG A 69 -0.64 -11.55 -7.14
N ALA A 70 -0.51 -12.85 -7.39
CA ALA A 70 -0.69 -13.87 -6.36
C ALA A 70 0.46 -13.85 -5.35
N ALA A 71 1.70 -13.75 -5.82
CA ALA A 71 2.89 -13.63 -4.99
C ALA A 71 2.90 -12.32 -4.19
N ALA A 72 2.53 -11.20 -4.82
CA ALA A 72 2.39 -9.93 -4.11
C ALA A 72 1.30 -10.00 -3.03
N MET A 73 0.15 -10.61 -3.33
CA MET A 73 -0.90 -10.85 -2.34
C MET A 73 -0.42 -11.77 -1.21
N SER A 74 0.36 -12.79 -1.53
CA SER A 74 0.97 -13.69 -0.54
C SER A 74 1.90 -12.91 0.41
N ILE A 75 2.75 -12.02 -0.08
CA ILE A 75 3.61 -11.17 0.78
C ILE A 75 2.77 -10.32 1.72
N ILE A 76 1.73 -9.68 1.20
CA ILE A 76 0.82 -8.83 1.98
C ILE A 76 0.12 -9.64 3.08
N THR A 77 -0.41 -10.81 2.73
CA THR A 77 -1.26 -11.63 3.63
C THR A 77 -0.47 -12.49 4.60
N THR A 78 0.70 -12.99 4.21
CA THR A 78 1.49 -13.96 5.00
C THR A 78 2.68 -13.31 5.69
N GLY A 79 3.42 -12.43 4.99
CA GLY A 79 4.67 -11.85 5.47
C GLY A 79 4.50 -10.70 6.45
N LEU A 80 3.34 -10.04 6.45
CA LEU A 80 3.09 -8.81 7.21
C LEU A 80 1.95 -8.94 8.22
N SER A 81 1.38 -10.14 8.34
CA SER A 81 0.35 -10.49 9.32
C SER A 81 0.74 -10.13 10.77
N SER A 82 2.04 -10.19 11.08
CA SER A 82 2.65 -9.81 12.37
C SER A 82 2.82 -8.30 12.59
N PHE A 83 2.91 -7.49 11.53
CA PHE A 83 3.15 -6.04 11.64
C PHE A 83 1.88 -5.18 11.67
N ILE A 84 0.81 -5.65 11.03
CA ILE A 84 -0.43 -4.85 10.88
C ILE A 84 -1.61 -5.52 11.58
N GLY A 85 -1.47 -6.76 12.05
CA GLY A 85 -2.52 -7.52 12.70
C GLY A 85 -3.63 -7.91 11.71
N VAL A 86 -4.09 -9.15 11.83
CA VAL A 86 -5.27 -9.65 11.08
C VAL A 86 -6.50 -8.77 11.35
N GLU A 87 -6.57 -8.06 12.48
CA GLU A 87 -7.61 -7.07 12.79
C GLU A 87 -7.57 -5.81 11.91
N THR A 88 -6.41 -5.31 11.46
CA THR A 88 -6.36 -4.16 10.54
C THR A 88 -6.72 -4.59 9.13
N PHE A 89 -6.25 -5.77 8.69
CA PHE A 89 -6.71 -6.36 7.43
C PHE A 89 -8.19 -6.75 7.46
N ASN A 90 -8.68 -7.28 8.58
CA ASN A 90 -10.10 -7.53 8.79
C ASN A 90 -10.87 -6.23 8.95
N ALA A 91 -10.31 -5.13 9.44
CA ALA A 91 -10.97 -3.83 9.42
C ALA A 91 -11.00 -3.29 7.99
N ILE A 92 -9.96 -3.53 7.17
CA ILE A 92 -9.99 -3.25 5.73
C ILE A 92 -11.06 -4.11 5.03
N ILE A 93 -11.35 -5.33 5.49
CA ILE A 93 -12.29 -6.25 4.83
C ILE A 93 -13.71 -6.24 5.45
N LYS A 94 -13.88 -5.94 6.74
CA LYS A 94 -15.14 -6.01 7.50
C LYS A 94 -15.62 -4.61 7.86
N TYR A 95 -16.88 -4.37 7.51
CA TYR A 95 -17.55 -3.09 7.56
C TYR A 95 -18.04 -2.70 8.97
N VAL A 96 -17.96 -1.40 9.29
CA VAL A 96 -18.76 -0.73 10.33
C VAL A 96 -19.38 0.57 9.74
N PRO A 97 -20.71 0.70 9.65
CA PRO A 97 -21.37 1.93 9.18
C PRO A 97 -21.08 3.13 10.08
N GLY A 98 -20.85 4.31 9.48
CA GLY A 98 -21.11 5.60 10.15
C GLY A 98 -19.93 6.30 10.85
N VAL A 99 -18.69 5.86 10.70
CA VAL A 99 -17.52 6.53 11.32
C VAL A 99 -16.68 7.31 10.29
N GLY A 100 -16.80 8.66 10.35
CA GLY A 100 -15.75 9.68 10.10
C GLY A 100 -15.03 9.80 8.74
N ASN A 101 -15.46 10.75 7.90
CA ASN A 101 -14.82 11.13 6.62
C ASN A 101 -13.31 11.44 6.70
N ALA A 102 -12.84 12.13 7.76
CA ALA A 102 -11.43 12.47 7.92
C ALA A 102 -10.61 11.33 8.58
N ALA A 103 -11.22 10.60 9.50
CA ALA A 103 -10.60 9.47 10.16
C ALA A 103 -10.31 8.34 9.16
N ASN A 104 -11.20 8.08 8.20
CA ASN A 104 -11.01 7.05 7.17
C ASN A 104 -9.88 7.42 6.18
N MET A 105 -9.73 8.70 5.83
CA MET A 105 -8.62 9.17 4.98
C MET A 105 -7.26 9.02 5.66
N VAL A 106 -7.13 9.53 6.88
CA VAL A 106 -5.89 9.45 7.67
C VAL A 106 -5.55 7.99 7.94
N THR A 107 -6.55 7.16 8.20
CA THR A 107 -6.39 5.72 8.39
C THR A 107 -5.92 5.04 7.09
N ALA A 108 -6.53 5.32 5.93
CA ALA A 108 -6.13 4.75 4.65
C ALA A 108 -4.70 5.14 4.24
N ALA A 109 -4.32 6.40 4.47
CA ALA A 109 -2.96 6.88 4.25
C ALA A 109 -1.97 6.14 5.17
N SER A 110 -2.25 6.15 6.48
CA SER A 110 -1.37 5.58 7.50
C SER A 110 -1.17 4.08 7.32
N ILE A 111 -2.23 3.33 7.01
CA ILE A 111 -2.16 1.89 6.71
C ILE A 111 -1.29 1.66 5.48
N THR A 112 -1.52 2.41 4.40
CA THR A 112 -0.78 2.21 3.14
C THR A 112 0.70 2.55 3.31
N GLU A 113 1.01 3.63 4.03
CA GLU A 113 2.38 4.04 4.31
C GLU A 113 3.11 3.03 5.22
N THR A 114 2.44 2.58 6.28
CA THR A 114 2.97 1.56 7.20
C THR A 114 3.21 0.24 6.49
N LEU A 115 2.25 -0.23 5.70
CA LEU A 115 2.38 -1.43 4.87
C LEU A 115 3.57 -1.31 3.90
N GLY A 116 3.68 -0.17 3.22
CA GLY A 116 4.77 0.10 2.28
C GLY A 116 6.14 0.02 2.93
N TRP A 117 6.32 0.63 4.10
CA TRP A 117 7.58 0.56 4.84
C TRP A 117 7.87 -0.83 5.42
N ALA A 118 6.84 -1.57 5.84
CA ALA A 118 7.02 -2.94 6.31
C ALA A 118 7.45 -3.88 5.16
N ILE A 119 6.96 -3.67 3.93
CA ILE A 119 7.44 -4.40 2.73
C ILE A 119 8.90 -4.06 2.43
N VAL A 120 9.28 -2.79 2.54
CA VAL A 120 10.68 -2.36 2.39
C VAL A 120 11.57 -3.06 3.41
N ASP A 121 11.17 -3.07 4.68
CA ASP A 121 11.90 -3.75 5.76
C ASP A 121 12.02 -5.26 5.51
N TYR A 122 10.93 -5.91 5.10
CA TYR A 122 10.94 -7.32 4.69
C TYR A 122 12.02 -7.61 3.65
N TYR A 123 12.13 -6.79 2.60
CA TYR A 123 13.14 -6.98 1.55
C TYR A 123 14.56 -6.58 1.96
N GLU A 124 14.72 -5.62 2.87
CA GLU A 124 16.01 -5.22 3.40
C GLU A 124 16.58 -6.28 4.36
N ASN A 125 15.72 -6.92 5.17
CA ASN A 125 16.09 -7.88 6.19
C ASN A 125 16.05 -9.36 5.75
N SER A 126 15.40 -9.69 4.63
CA SER A 126 15.38 -11.05 4.07
C SER A 126 16.70 -11.51 3.41
N LYS A 127 17.78 -10.71 3.54
CA LYS A 127 19.16 -11.10 3.20
C LYS A 127 19.92 -11.84 4.33
N LYS A 128 19.21 -12.51 5.25
CA LYS A 128 19.83 -13.46 6.20
C LYS A 128 19.58 -14.90 5.76
#